data_AF-A0A521PFH3-F1
#
_entry.id   AF-A0A521PFH3-F1
#
_cell.length_a   1.000
_cell.length_b   1.000
_cell.length_c   1.000
_cell.angle_alpha   90.00
_cell.angle_beta   90.00
_cell.angle_gamma   90.00
#
_symmetry.space_group_name_H-M   'P 1'
#
loop_
_entity.id
_entity.type
_entity.pdbx_description
1 polymer ?
#
loop_
_entity_poly.entity_id
_entity_poly.type
_entity_poly.pdbx_seq_one_letter_code
_entity_poly.pdbx_strand_id
1 'polypeptide(L)'
;MQQANIDEAGNDVNLSDRWRTSMMALAAKDPLWRAKVSHEILTNPAHAAELQNKCTQCHAPMGRYTSMFHGEPYYGINELETDTLGLDGVSCGACHAMAPSVGYTYSGIMPFDTSQHVEYGPFGSPFVGPMELYEGFTPMFSSHMDQPRTCAPCHTLITQSVDLAGNFTGGEFVEQATYHEYLNSSYAGTLTKCQSCHMPKLPDPIVIANGVISLQARFPFNQHTFAGANYFMLNLIKNNKTSLYIDSPDRWFDTTLLATSKMLKEQTLDMNLMLDSTKNDTAYYRVKLKNKTGHKFPSGYPSRRAVVQFVVFDAANDTLFKSGTFTPQYRVVGEANQFEIHHNIINQQNVPQIYEMIMGDVNGDFTTVLERAANLLKDNR
;
A
#
# COMPACT_ATOMS: atom_id res chain seq x y z
N MET A 1 12.58 36.00 -7.88
CA MET A 1 12.37 35.14 -6.70
C MET A 1 12.40 33.71 -7.19
N GLN A 2 13.26 32.87 -6.61
CA GLN A 2 13.28 31.44 -6.94
C GLN A 2 11.97 30.81 -6.45
N GLN A 3 11.23 30.16 -7.34
CA GLN A 3 10.02 29.43 -6.96
C GLN A 3 10.42 28.09 -6.36
N ALA A 4 9.96 27.79 -5.15
CA ALA A 4 10.18 26.50 -4.51
C ALA A 4 9.31 25.41 -5.14
N ASN A 5 9.77 24.16 -4.99
CA ASN A 5 9.08 22.95 -5.44
C ASN A 5 8.82 22.90 -6.96
N ILE A 6 9.70 23.50 -7.74
CA ILE A 6 9.68 23.45 -9.20
C ILE A 6 10.96 22.78 -9.69
N ASP A 7 10.84 21.84 -10.63
CA ASP A 7 11.97 21.20 -11.29
C ASP A 7 12.56 22.06 -12.43
N GLU A 8 13.65 21.63 -13.06
CA GLU A 8 14.29 22.44 -14.10
C GLU A 8 13.42 22.62 -15.36
N ALA A 9 12.46 21.71 -15.57
CA ALA A 9 11.50 21.75 -16.67
C ALA A 9 10.25 22.59 -16.33
N GLY A 10 10.15 23.15 -15.12
CA GLY A 10 9.03 23.98 -14.69
C GLY A 10 7.84 23.19 -14.14
N ASN A 11 7.99 21.90 -13.85
CA ASN A 11 6.92 21.09 -13.27
C ASN A 11 6.84 21.27 -11.76
N ASP A 12 5.61 21.19 -11.23
CA ASP A 12 5.36 21.17 -9.79
C ASP A 12 5.72 19.81 -9.17
N VAL A 13 6.64 19.85 -8.22
CA VAL A 13 7.17 18.69 -7.47
C VAL A 13 6.92 18.82 -5.97
N ASN A 14 5.94 19.64 -5.56
CA ASN A 14 5.56 19.84 -4.18
C ASN A 14 5.19 18.52 -3.49
N LEU A 15 5.88 18.23 -2.37
CA LEU A 15 5.71 16.97 -1.65
C LEU A 15 4.32 16.84 -1.02
N SER A 16 3.75 17.95 -0.52
CA SER A 16 2.40 17.96 0.05
C SER A 16 1.36 17.59 -1.00
N ASP A 17 1.47 18.16 -2.20
CA ASP A 17 0.52 17.92 -3.29
C ASP A 17 0.54 16.45 -3.75
N ARG A 18 1.74 15.87 -3.84
CA ARG A 18 1.96 14.45 -4.18
C ARG A 18 1.43 13.52 -3.08
N TRP A 19 1.69 13.86 -1.82
CA TRP A 19 1.26 13.07 -0.67
C TRP A 19 -0.26 13.10 -0.47
N ARG A 20 -0.90 14.29 -0.51
CA ARG A 20 -2.33 14.51 -0.18
C ARG A 20 -3.31 13.64 -0.96
N THR A 21 -2.95 13.24 -2.16
CA THR A 21 -3.78 12.39 -3.02
C THR A 21 -3.28 10.94 -3.12
N SER A 22 -2.24 10.58 -2.36
CA SER A 22 -1.77 9.21 -2.22
C SER A 22 -2.66 8.41 -1.26
N MET A 23 -2.58 7.08 -1.33
CA MET A 23 -3.28 6.22 -0.37
C MET A 23 -2.73 6.37 1.07
N MET A 24 -1.55 6.96 1.27
CA MET A 24 -1.01 7.24 2.61
C MET A 24 -1.82 8.35 3.30
N ALA A 25 -2.01 9.50 2.63
CA ALA A 25 -2.85 10.58 3.13
C ALA A 25 -4.33 10.18 3.24
N LEU A 26 -4.78 9.34 2.30
CA LEU A 26 -6.17 8.91 2.22
C LEU A 26 -6.47 7.67 3.09
N ALA A 27 -5.50 7.14 3.84
CA ALA A 27 -5.62 5.87 4.54
C ALA A 27 -6.79 5.82 5.53
N ALA A 28 -7.06 6.93 6.24
CA ALA A 28 -8.17 7.07 7.19
C ALA A 28 -9.52 7.39 6.52
N LYS A 29 -9.51 7.77 5.23
CA LYS A 29 -10.68 8.16 4.45
C LYS A 29 -11.06 7.13 3.38
N ASP A 30 -10.27 6.06 3.22
CA ASP A 30 -10.51 4.96 2.29
C ASP A 30 -11.83 4.24 2.63
N PRO A 31 -12.85 4.31 1.74
CA PRO A 31 -14.13 3.65 1.98
C PRO A 31 -14.04 2.13 2.10
N LEU A 32 -13.09 1.48 1.40
CA LEU A 32 -12.89 0.03 1.51
C LEU A 32 -12.33 -0.33 2.89
N TRP A 33 -11.36 0.44 3.38
CA TRP A 33 -10.82 0.25 4.73
C TRP A 33 -11.92 0.46 5.78
N ARG A 34 -12.67 1.56 5.72
CA ARG A 34 -13.78 1.81 6.66
C ARG A 34 -14.83 0.70 6.63
N ALA A 35 -15.23 0.25 5.43
CA ALA A 35 -16.16 -0.86 5.29
C ALA A 35 -15.59 -2.16 5.90
N LYS A 36 -14.29 -2.41 5.75
CA LYS A 36 -13.63 -3.57 6.33
C LYS A 36 -13.59 -3.50 7.86
N VAL A 37 -13.23 -2.36 8.44
CA VAL A 37 -13.28 -2.15 9.90
C VAL A 37 -14.68 -2.40 10.43
N SER A 38 -15.71 -1.81 9.79
CA SER A 38 -17.11 -2.04 10.15
C SER A 38 -17.49 -3.51 10.07
N HIS A 39 -17.05 -4.23 9.04
CA HIS A 39 -17.31 -5.66 8.90
C HIS A 39 -16.67 -6.48 10.03
N GLU A 40 -15.40 -6.23 10.37
CA GLU A 40 -14.71 -6.96 11.45
C GLU A 40 -15.42 -6.75 12.79
N ILE A 41 -15.77 -5.51 13.15
CA ILE A 41 -16.45 -5.24 14.44
C ILE A 41 -17.90 -5.75 14.48
N LEU A 42 -18.58 -5.85 13.34
CA LEU A 42 -19.90 -6.49 13.28
C LEU A 42 -19.79 -8.02 13.41
N THR A 43 -18.66 -8.60 13.00
CA THR A 43 -18.41 -10.03 13.08
C THR A 43 -18.03 -10.45 14.49
N ASN A 44 -17.17 -9.67 15.16
CA ASN A 44 -16.74 -9.92 16.55
C ASN A 44 -16.96 -8.66 17.43
N PRO A 45 -18.21 -8.36 17.84
CA PRO A 45 -18.53 -7.12 18.57
C PRO A 45 -17.83 -6.99 19.92
N ALA A 46 -17.50 -8.10 20.57
CA ALA A 46 -16.78 -8.11 21.83
C ALA A 46 -15.35 -7.54 21.72
N HIS A 47 -14.77 -7.55 20.53
CA HIS A 47 -13.40 -7.05 20.25
C HIS A 47 -13.41 -5.71 19.48
N ALA A 48 -14.56 -5.03 19.42
CA ALA A 48 -14.72 -3.86 18.57
C ALA A 48 -13.72 -2.74 18.89
N ALA A 49 -13.39 -2.53 20.16
CA ALA A 49 -12.43 -1.50 20.58
C ALA A 49 -11.00 -1.87 20.16
N GLU A 50 -10.57 -3.11 20.43
CA GLU A 50 -9.27 -3.67 20.06
C GLU A 50 -9.05 -3.64 18.56
N LEU A 51 -10.04 -4.09 17.78
CA LEU A 51 -9.98 -4.16 16.32
C LEU A 51 -9.81 -2.78 15.69
N GLN A 52 -10.64 -1.81 16.10
CA GLN A 52 -10.53 -0.45 15.58
C GLN A 52 -9.19 0.18 15.97
N ASN A 53 -8.78 0.03 17.24
CA ASN A 53 -7.49 0.50 17.73
C ASN A 53 -6.30 -0.16 17.01
N LYS A 54 -6.46 -1.41 16.54
CA LYS A 54 -5.45 -2.10 15.73
C LYS A 54 -5.37 -1.52 14.32
N CYS A 55 -6.51 -1.31 13.66
CA CYS A 55 -6.58 -0.76 12.32
C CYS A 55 -6.02 0.67 12.24
N THR A 56 -6.31 1.51 13.24
CA THR A 56 -5.87 2.91 13.27
C THR A 56 -4.37 3.08 13.50
N GLN A 57 -3.64 2.05 13.97
CA GLN A 57 -2.18 2.11 14.11
C GLN A 57 -1.46 2.37 12.78
N CYS A 58 -1.96 1.79 11.69
CA CYS A 58 -1.39 1.96 10.35
C CYS A 58 -2.16 2.98 9.50
N HIS A 59 -3.47 3.16 9.75
CA HIS A 59 -4.33 4.00 8.90
C HIS A 59 -4.52 5.43 9.42
N ALA A 60 -4.33 5.67 10.72
CA ALA A 60 -4.43 6.98 11.36
C ALA A 60 -3.38 7.14 12.48
N PRO A 61 -2.09 6.86 12.22
CA PRO A 61 -1.06 6.78 13.26
C PRO A 61 -0.95 8.03 14.12
N MET A 62 -1.00 9.23 13.55
CA MET A 62 -0.82 10.45 14.36
C MET A 62 -1.95 10.65 15.37
N GLY A 63 -3.20 10.51 14.94
CA GLY A 63 -4.35 10.60 15.83
C GLY A 63 -4.32 9.52 16.92
N ARG A 64 -4.10 8.26 16.52
CA ARG A 64 -4.01 7.13 17.45
C ARG A 64 -2.91 7.32 18.50
N TYR A 65 -1.69 7.63 18.09
CA TYR A 65 -0.57 7.76 19.05
C TYR A 65 -0.72 9.00 19.94
N THR A 66 -1.29 10.09 19.44
CA THR A 66 -1.61 11.27 20.25
C THR A 66 -2.65 10.92 21.33
N SER A 67 -3.70 10.20 20.96
CA SER A 67 -4.71 9.71 21.90
C SER A 67 -4.11 8.79 22.98
N MET A 68 -3.25 7.84 22.58
CA MET A 68 -2.55 6.98 23.55
C MET A 68 -1.63 7.77 24.48
N PHE A 69 -0.97 8.82 23.97
CA PHE A 69 -0.12 9.70 24.79
C PHE A 69 -0.92 10.45 25.86
N HIS A 70 -2.18 10.78 25.58
CA HIS A 70 -3.11 11.37 26.55
C HIS A 70 -3.72 10.36 27.53
N GLY A 71 -3.33 9.08 27.46
CA GLY A 71 -3.75 8.05 28.41
C GLY A 71 -5.03 7.32 28.01
N GLU A 72 -5.55 7.53 26.79
CA GLU A 72 -6.69 6.78 26.29
C GLU A 72 -6.29 5.32 25.98
N PRO A 73 -7.13 4.32 26.30
CA PRO A 73 -6.81 2.91 26.08
C PRO A 73 -7.00 2.46 24.62
N TYR A 74 -7.92 3.08 23.90
CA TYR A 74 -8.26 2.77 22.51
C TYR A 74 -8.48 4.03 21.70
N TYR A 75 -8.25 3.93 20.39
CA TYR A 75 -8.59 4.97 19.43
C TYR A 75 -9.33 4.34 18.24
N GLY A 76 -10.64 4.55 18.19
CA GLY A 76 -11.54 3.96 17.21
C GLY A 76 -12.03 4.93 16.15
N ILE A 77 -13.05 4.50 15.40
CA ILE A 77 -13.62 5.31 14.31
C ILE A 77 -14.32 6.57 14.85
N ASN A 78 -14.94 6.50 16.03
CA ASN A 78 -15.65 7.63 16.62
C ASN A 78 -14.69 8.79 16.98
N GLU A 79 -13.55 8.46 17.61
CA GLU A 79 -12.50 9.43 17.91
C GLU A 79 -11.93 10.00 16.60
N LEU A 80 -11.62 9.11 15.64
CA LEU A 80 -11.10 9.48 14.32
C LEU A 80 -11.98 10.48 13.57
N GLU A 81 -13.31 10.38 13.65
CA GLU A 81 -14.22 11.27 12.91
C GLU A 81 -14.11 12.74 13.34
N THR A 82 -13.61 13.01 14.54
CA THR A 82 -13.46 14.37 15.07
C THR A 82 -12.00 14.83 15.21
N ASP A 83 -11.05 13.96 14.88
CA ASP A 83 -9.62 14.22 15.02
C ASP A 83 -8.97 14.49 13.66
N THR A 84 -8.56 15.74 13.43
CA THR A 84 -7.92 16.16 12.18
C THR A 84 -6.57 15.48 11.96
N LEU A 85 -5.80 15.18 13.01
CA LEU A 85 -4.52 14.47 12.90
C LEU A 85 -4.74 13.01 12.48
N GLY A 86 -5.81 12.38 12.95
CA GLY A 86 -6.22 11.06 12.51
C GLY A 86 -6.72 11.06 11.06
N LEU A 87 -7.53 12.04 10.68
CA LEU A 87 -8.11 12.15 9.33
C LEU A 87 -7.08 12.44 8.24
N ASP A 88 -5.90 12.94 8.59
CA ASP A 88 -4.74 13.10 7.69
C ASP A 88 -4.02 11.77 7.40
N GLY A 89 -4.51 10.65 7.95
CA GLY A 89 -3.99 9.31 7.66
C GLY A 89 -2.52 9.14 8.06
N VAL A 90 -1.72 8.59 7.16
CA VAL A 90 -0.26 8.49 7.33
C VAL A 90 0.37 9.81 6.91
N SER A 91 0.38 10.77 7.82
CA SER A 91 0.89 12.14 7.62
C SER A 91 2.40 12.26 7.72
N CYS A 92 2.93 13.49 7.54
CA CYS A 92 4.37 13.77 7.54
C CYS A 92 5.05 13.23 8.82
N GLY A 93 4.54 13.61 9.99
CA GLY A 93 5.10 13.19 11.28
C GLY A 93 4.99 11.68 11.52
N ALA A 94 4.01 10.99 10.89
CA ALA A 94 3.92 9.54 10.99
C ALA A 94 5.15 8.83 10.39
N CYS A 95 5.80 9.46 9.40
CA CYS A 95 7.02 8.96 8.80
C CYS A 95 8.27 9.60 9.40
N HIS A 96 8.26 10.92 9.52
CA HIS A 96 9.45 11.70 9.82
C HIS A 96 9.77 11.74 11.33
N ALA A 97 8.81 11.46 12.22
CA ALA A 97 9.07 11.39 13.67
C ALA A 97 9.58 10.01 14.12
N MET A 98 9.72 9.04 13.23
CA MET A 98 10.25 7.71 13.58
C MET A 98 11.72 7.79 13.96
N ALA A 99 12.08 7.19 15.10
CA ALA A 99 13.45 7.11 15.56
C ALA A 99 14.28 6.14 14.71
N PRO A 100 15.62 6.29 14.71
CA PRO A 100 16.52 5.37 14.01
C PRO A 100 16.48 3.90 14.45
N SER A 101 15.74 3.56 15.50
CA SER A 101 15.47 2.18 15.95
C SER A 101 14.43 1.44 15.10
N VAL A 102 13.76 2.12 14.15
CA VAL A 102 12.76 1.51 13.25
C VAL A 102 13.31 0.32 12.46
N GLY A 103 12.44 -0.63 12.10
CA GLY A 103 12.81 -1.83 11.34
C GLY A 103 12.75 -3.14 12.11
N TYR A 104 12.54 -3.07 13.42
CA TYR A 104 12.38 -4.22 14.32
C TYR A 104 11.01 -4.23 15.01
N THR A 105 10.17 -3.25 14.70
CA THR A 105 8.78 -3.13 15.14
C THR A 105 7.86 -3.28 13.94
N TYR A 106 6.74 -3.97 14.14
CA TYR A 106 5.80 -4.34 13.10
C TYR A 106 4.36 -4.09 13.58
N SER A 107 3.40 -4.34 12.70
CA SER A 107 1.98 -4.35 13.01
C SER A 107 1.47 -3.03 13.59
N GLY A 108 1.98 -1.91 13.08
CA GLY A 108 1.60 -0.56 13.47
C GLY A 108 2.35 0.01 14.68
N ILE A 109 3.35 -0.71 15.20
CA ILE A 109 4.21 -0.25 16.30
C ILE A 109 5.29 0.70 15.74
N MET A 110 5.07 2.00 15.93
CA MET A 110 5.91 3.10 15.45
C MET A 110 6.85 3.54 16.57
N PRO A 111 8.17 3.47 16.40
CA PRO A 111 9.11 3.93 17.40
C PRO A 111 9.29 5.44 17.27
N PHE A 112 8.27 6.23 17.61
CA PHE A 112 8.35 7.69 17.52
C PHE A 112 9.37 8.27 18.51
N ASP A 113 10.15 9.24 18.05
CA ASP A 113 11.03 10.03 18.90
C ASP A 113 10.25 11.19 19.54
N THR A 114 9.65 10.90 20.69
CA THR A 114 8.92 11.91 21.48
C THR A 114 9.83 12.74 22.39
N SER A 115 11.13 12.44 22.41
CA SER A 115 12.05 13.01 23.40
C SER A 115 12.68 14.33 22.95
N GLN A 116 12.79 14.56 21.65
CA GLN A 116 13.57 15.68 21.10
C GLN A 116 12.76 16.62 20.20
N HIS A 117 11.45 16.38 20.00
CA HIS A 117 10.64 17.10 18.99
C HIS A 117 11.37 17.14 17.64
N VAL A 118 11.82 15.98 17.15
CA VAL A 118 12.65 15.85 15.95
C VAL A 118 11.84 15.29 14.80
N GLU A 119 12.09 15.84 13.61
CA GLU A 119 11.62 15.29 12.34
C GLU A 119 12.83 14.92 11.47
N TYR A 120 12.96 13.66 11.13
CA TYR A 120 14.13 13.11 10.44
C TYR A 120 14.00 13.22 8.91
N GLY A 121 15.07 13.64 8.23
CA GLY A 121 15.15 13.71 6.78
C GLY A 121 16.41 13.04 6.21
N PRO A 122 16.43 12.74 4.89
CA PRO A 122 17.58 12.09 4.25
C PRO A 122 18.71 13.05 3.88
N PHE A 123 18.51 14.36 4.04
CA PHE A 123 19.50 15.38 3.65
C PHE A 123 20.34 15.86 4.84
N GLY A 124 21.66 15.84 4.65
CA GLY A 124 22.62 16.41 5.60
C GLY A 124 22.43 17.91 5.80
N SER A 125 22.79 18.41 6.98
CA SER A 125 22.72 19.83 7.34
C SER A 125 21.37 20.47 6.98
N PRO A 126 20.25 20.01 7.57
CA PRO A 126 18.94 20.62 7.36
C PRO A 126 18.95 22.09 7.82
N PHE A 127 18.17 22.93 7.15
CA PHE A 127 18.00 24.32 7.55
C PHE A 127 16.95 24.39 8.67
N VAL A 128 17.40 24.61 9.91
CA VAL A 128 16.59 24.41 11.13
C VAL A 128 15.52 25.49 11.33
N GLY A 129 15.90 26.77 11.17
CA GLY A 129 15.13 27.92 11.67
C GLY A 129 13.62 27.91 11.38
N PRO A 130 13.15 27.72 10.13
CA PRO A 130 11.72 27.78 9.83
C PRO A 130 10.89 26.69 10.54
N MET A 131 11.35 25.44 10.56
CA MET A 131 10.60 24.36 11.19
C MET A 131 10.56 24.51 12.71
N GLU A 132 11.68 24.91 13.32
CA GLU A 132 11.75 25.15 14.76
C GLU A 132 10.86 26.33 15.17
N LEU A 133 10.89 27.43 14.40
CA LEU A 133 10.14 28.64 14.70
C LEU A 133 8.63 28.50 14.49
N TYR A 134 8.20 27.85 13.41
CA TYR A 134 6.79 27.79 13.01
C TYR A 134 6.06 26.54 13.48
N GLU A 135 6.77 25.40 13.56
CA GLU A 135 6.17 24.10 13.87
C GLU A 135 6.68 23.51 15.19
N GLY A 136 7.73 24.08 15.79
CA GLY A 136 8.32 23.57 17.04
C GLY A 136 9.14 22.29 16.89
N PHE A 137 9.41 21.85 15.65
CA PHE A 137 10.19 20.65 15.35
C PHE A 137 11.60 20.98 14.88
N THR A 138 12.58 20.23 15.36
CA THR A 138 13.97 20.31 14.90
C THR A 138 14.19 19.31 13.75
N PRO A 139 14.41 19.76 12.50
CA PRO A 139 14.72 18.86 11.42
C PRO A 139 16.13 18.28 11.61
N MET A 140 16.28 16.97 11.47
CA MET A 140 17.55 16.27 11.66
C MET A 140 17.86 15.33 10.52
N PHE A 141 19.11 15.28 10.09
CA PHE A 141 19.55 14.24 9.17
C PHE A 141 19.55 12.87 9.87
N SER A 142 18.99 11.86 9.21
CA SER A 142 19.26 10.48 9.60
C SER A 142 19.23 9.53 8.41
N SER A 143 20.22 8.64 8.35
CA SER A 143 20.39 7.70 7.24
C SER A 143 19.23 6.69 7.12
N HIS A 144 18.50 6.44 8.20
CA HIS A 144 17.38 5.49 8.19
C HIS A 144 16.22 5.96 7.30
N MET A 145 16.05 7.27 7.08
CA MET A 145 15.01 7.80 6.18
C MET A 145 15.20 7.34 4.72
N ASP A 146 16.42 6.97 4.34
CA ASP A 146 16.76 6.40 3.03
C ASP A 146 16.92 4.87 3.10
N GLN A 147 16.26 4.19 4.05
CA GLN A 147 16.30 2.72 4.19
C GLN A 147 14.90 2.09 4.15
N PRO A 148 14.74 0.89 3.58
CA PRO A 148 13.43 0.23 3.45
C PRO A 148 12.78 -0.08 4.80
N ARG A 149 13.58 -0.16 5.87
CA ARG A 149 13.13 -0.47 7.22
C ARG A 149 12.16 0.56 7.82
N THR A 150 12.18 1.80 7.33
CA THR A 150 11.21 2.84 7.72
C THR A 150 9.78 2.46 7.33
N CYS A 151 9.61 1.62 6.31
CA CYS A 151 8.29 1.13 5.88
C CYS A 151 7.79 -0.07 6.72
N ALA A 152 8.68 -0.72 7.48
CA ALA A 152 8.42 -2.01 8.13
C ALA A 152 7.26 -1.99 9.15
N PRO A 153 7.07 -0.95 9.98
CA PRO A 153 6.00 -0.94 10.97
C PRO A 153 4.60 -1.15 10.38
N CYS A 154 4.32 -0.56 9.22
CA CYS A 154 3.01 -0.68 8.57
C CYS A 154 2.96 -1.77 7.48
N HIS A 155 4.11 -2.10 6.87
CA HIS A 155 4.19 -3.09 5.79
C HIS A 155 4.63 -4.49 6.26
N THR A 156 4.48 -4.77 7.56
CA THR A 156 4.36 -6.11 8.13
C THR A 156 3.25 -6.07 9.15
N LEU A 157 2.21 -6.89 8.98
CA LEU A 157 1.06 -6.96 9.86
C LEU A 157 0.86 -8.40 10.32
N ILE A 158 0.97 -8.57 11.62
CA ILE A 158 0.73 -9.81 12.36
C ILE A 158 -0.42 -9.53 13.32
N THR A 159 -1.42 -10.39 13.29
CA THR A 159 -2.65 -10.29 14.08
C THR A 159 -2.83 -11.56 14.91
N GLN A 160 -3.51 -11.44 16.05
CA GLN A 160 -3.90 -12.61 16.83
C GLN A 160 -5.14 -13.26 16.19
N SER A 161 -5.19 -14.58 16.21
CA SER A 161 -6.29 -15.34 15.64
C SER A 161 -7.35 -15.66 16.70
N VAL A 162 -8.62 -15.51 16.33
CA VAL A 162 -9.77 -15.94 17.13
C VAL A 162 -10.50 -17.10 16.48
N ASP A 163 -11.16 -17.93 17.31
CA ASP A 163 -12.07 -18.96 16.83
C ASP A 163 -13.40 -18.39 16.31
N LEU A 164 -14.31 -19.25 15.85
CA LEU A 164 -15.62 -18.84 15.33
C LEU A 164 -16.54 -18.22 16.38
N ALA A 165 -16.28 -18.46 17.67
CA ALA A 165 -16.99 -17.85 18.79
C ALA A 165 -16.33 -16.55 19.27
N GLY A 166 -15.22 -16.13 18.66
CA GLY A 166 -14.47 -14.94 19.01
C GLY A 166 -13.48 -15.14 20.16
N ASN A 167 -13.19 -16.36 20.60
CA ASN A 167 -12.18 -16.58 21.64
C ASN A 167 -10.77 -16.55 21.04
N PHE A 168 -9.84 -15.88 21.71
CA PHE A 168 -8.44 -15.92 21.34
C PHE A 168 -7.89 -17.35 21.38
N THR A 169 -7.25 -17.75 20.29
CA THR A 169 -6.61 -19.07 20.16
C THR A 169 -5.23 -19.13 20.81
N GLY A 170 -4.63 -17.97 21.08
CA GLY A 170 -3.21 -17.84 21.42
C GLY A 170 -2.26 -17.92 20.21
N GLY A 171 -2.79 -18.16 19.01
CA GLY A 171 -2.04 -18.14 17.75
C GLY A 171 -2.00 -16.75 17.11
N GLU A 172 -1.06 -16.59 16.17
CA GLU A 172 -0.91 -15.39 15.36
C GLU A 172 -0.93 -15.74 13.87
N PHE A 173 -1.39 -14.81 13.05
CA PHE A 173 -1.41 -14.91 11.60
C PHE A 173 -0.65 -13.74 10.96
N VAL A 174 0.17 -14.06 9.97
CA VAL A 174 0.90 -13.06 9.17
C VAL A 174 -0.02 -12.57 8.05
N GLU A 175 -0.86 -11.59 8.35
CA GLU A 175 -1.79 -10.99 7.40
C GLU A 175 -1.05 -10.33 6.22
N GLN A 176 0.03 -9.60 6.51
CA GLN A 176 0.83 -8.90 5.50
C GLN A 176 2.31 -9.02 5.82
N ALA A 177 3.12 -9.32 4.81
CA ALA A 177 4.56 -9.52 4.98
C ALA A 177 5.41 -8.76 3.95
N THR A 178 4.88 -7.71 3.30
CA THR A 178 5.56 -7.02 2.17
C THR A 178 7.01 -6.65 2.45
N TYR A 179 7.33 -6.13 3.65
CA TYR A 179 8.71 -5.81 4.02
C TYR A 179 9.60 -7.07 4.09
N HIS A 180 9.08 -8.16 4.64
CA HIS A 180 9.79 -9.44 4.71
C HIS A 180 9.91 -10.13 3.36
N GLU A 181 8.90 -10.02 2.50
CA GLU A 181 8.97 -10.45 1.09
C GLU A 181 10.09 -9.69 0.37
N TYR A 182 10.27 -8.40 0.65
CA TYR A 182 11.40 -7.61 0.16
C TYR A 182 12.75 -8.07 0.69
N LEU A 183 12.87 -8.31 1.99
CA LEU A 183 14.09 -8.84 2.59
C LEU A 183 14.51 -10.19 1.98
N ASN A 184 13.55 -10.97 1.51
CA ASN A 184 13.78 -12.26 0.84
C ASN A 184 13.87 -12.17 -0.69
N SER A 185 13.81 -10.96 -1.26
CA SER A 185 13.90 -10.73 -2.71
C SER A 185 15.36 -10.58 -3.17
N SER A 186 15.57 -10.61 -4.49
CA SER A 186 16.87 -10.31 -5.10
C SER A 186 17.32 -8.84 -4.95
N TYR A 187 16.46 -7.96 -4.44
CA TYR A 187 16.80 -6.56 -4.20
C TYR A 187 17.35 -6.30 -2.80
N ALA A 188 17.11 -7.19 -1.84
CA ALA A 188 17.68 -7.06 -0.50
C ALA A 188 19.22 -7.00 -0.58
N GLY A 189 19.81 -6.03 0.13
CA GLY A 189 21.26 -5.79 0.09
C GLY A 189 21.77 -5.07 -1.17
N THR A 190 20.91 -4.73 -2.12
CA THR A 190 21.25 -3.88 -3.27
C THR A 190 20.94 -2.40 -3.00
N LEU A 191 21.21 -1.52 -3.97
CA LEU A 191 20.80 -0.11 -3.91
C LEU A 191 19.31 0.11 -4.20
N THR A 192 18.60 -0.90 -4.68
CA THR A 192 17.15 -0.84 -4.92
C THR A 192 16.41 -1.17 -3.64
N LYS A 193 15.65 -0.20 -3.15
CA LYS A 193 14.85 -0.26 -1.91
C LYS A 193 13.43 0.19 -2.17
N CYS A 194 12.57 0.11 -1.15
CA CYS A 194 11.20 0.60 -1.21
C CYS A 194 11.11 2.02 -1.79
N GLN A 195 11.95 2.93 -1.30
CA GLN A 195 12.03 4.32 -1.77
C GLN A 195 12.45 4.43 -3.24
N SER A 196 13.29 3.53 -3.75
CA SER A 196 13.76 3.61 -5.15
C SER A 196 12.62 3.52 -6.15
N CYS A 197 11.56 2.76 -5.82
CA CYS A 197 10.39 2.58 -6.69
C CYS A 197 9.20 3.44 -6.26
N HIS A 198 8.90 3.51 -4.96
CA HIS A 198 7.71 4.19 -4.44
C HIS A 198 7.92 5.67 -4.12
N MET A 199 9.18 6.12 -4.01
CA MET A 199 9.56 7.52 -3.80
C MET A 199 10.63 7.94 -4.83
N PRO A 200 10.30 7.89 -6.14
CA PRO A 200 11.30 8.03 -7.20
C PRO A 200 12.08 9.34 -7.06
N LYS A 201 13.39 9.26 -7.28
CA LYS A 201 14.30 10.39 -7.16
C LYS A 201 14.29 11.21 -8.45
N LEU A 202 14.11 12.52 -8.32
CA LEU A 202 14.46 13.47 -9.35
C LEU A 202 15.96 13.78 -9.28
N PRO A 203 16.65 13.86 -10.43
CA PRO A 203 18.06 14.27 -10.45
C PRO A 203 18.23 15.77 -10.18
N ASP A 204 17.18 16.56 -10.41
CA ASP A 204 17.18 18.01 -10.34
C ASP A 204 17.38 18.55 -8.92
N PRO A 205 18.09 19.68 -8.75
CA PRO A 205 18.19 20.39 -7.48
C PRO A 205 16.91 21.18 -7.16
N ILE A 206 16.21 20.78 -6.10
CA ILE A 206 14.92 21.38 -5.71
C ILE A 206 15.07 22.28 -4.47
N VAL A 207 14.67 23.54 -4.57
CA VAL A 207 14.47 24.42 -3.41
C VAL A 207 13.10 24.14 -2.81
N ILE A 208 13.02 23.84 -1.52
CA ILE A 208 11.82 23.26 -0.90
C ILE A 208 10.92 24.28 -0.18
N ALA A 209 11.39 25.52 0.01
CA ALA A 209 10.61 26.58 0.66
C ALA A 209 10.81 27.94 -0.03
N ASN A 210 9.71 28.70 -0.11
CA ASN A 210 9.72 30.06 -0.62
C ASN A 210 10.21 31.03 0.47
N GLY A 211 10.75 32.18 0.05
CA GLY A 211 11.06 33.29 0.97
C GLY A 211 12.33 33.11 1.81
N VAL A 212 13.05 32.00 1.68
CA VAL A 212 14.32 31.75 2.39
C VAL A 212 15.50 31.87 1.41
N ILE A 213 16.09 33.06 1.33
CA ILE A 213 17.15 33.39 0.34
C ILE A 213 18.37 32.48 0.47
N SER A 214 18.71 32.05 1.69
CA SER A 214 19.87 31.19 1.97
C SER A 214 19.60 29.69 1.84
N LEU A 215 18.39 29.27 1.45
CA LEU A 215 18.03 27.87 1.38
C LEU A 215 18.69 27.21 0.18
N GLN A 216 19.60 26.28 0.45
CA GLN A 216 20.20 25.47 -0.60
C GLN A 216 19.21 24.45 -1.16
N ALA A 217 19.26 24.28 -2.49
CA ALA A 217 18.51 23.24 -3.17
C ALA A 217 18.99 21.83 -2.73
N ARG A 218 18.08 20.87 -2.73
CA ARG A 218 18.33 19.48 -2.34
C ARG A 218 18.29 18.58 -3.57
N PHE A 219 19.29 17.69 -3.67
CA PHE A 219 19.39 16.69 -4.73
C PHE A 219 20.14 15.44 -4.23
N PRO A 220 19.89 14.25 -4.82
CA PRO A 220 18.69 13.95 -5.62
C PRO A 220 17.42 14.04 -4.77
N PHE A 221 16.31 14.47 -5.35
CA PHE A 221 15.09 14.81 -4.61
C PHE A 221 14.04 13.68 -4.66
N ASN A 222 13.74 13.06 -3.52
CA ASN A 222 12.74 11.99 -3.43
C ASN A 222 11.31 12.54 -3.52
N GLN A 223 10.55 12.07 -4.50
CA GLN A 223 9.12 12.40 -4.60
C GLN A 223 8.28 11.60 -3.60
N HIS A 224 7.21 12.21 -3.11
CA HIS A 224 6.21 11.57 -2.24
C HIS A 224 5.04 10.98 -3.05
N THR A 225 5.38 10.25 -4.12
CA THR A 225 4.39 9.71 -5.07
C THR A 225 3.64 8.51 -4.51
N PHE A 226 4.33 7.62 -3.78
CA PHE A 226 3.77 6.43 -3.12
C PHE A 226 2.85 5.59 -4.02
N ALA A 227 3.19 5.49 -5.30
CA ALA A 227 2.39 4.73 -6.27
C ALA A 227 2.28 3.26 -5.83
N GLY A 228 1.07 2.72 -5.88
CA GLY A 228 0.74 1.34 -5.50
C GLY A 228 -0.24 0.72 -6.51
N ALA A 229 -0.98 -0.32 -6.11
CA ALA A 229 -1.96 -0.96 -7.00
C ALA A 229 -3.37 -0.35 -6.96
N ASN A 230 -3.62 0.61 -6.07
CA ASN A 230 -4.95 1.14 -5.72
C ASN A 230 -5.54 2.15 -6.73
N TYR A 231 -5.33 1.98 -8.04
CA TYR A 231 -5.87 2.87 -9.07
C TYR A 231 -7.39 3.06 -8.95
N PHE A 232 -8.12 1.94 -8.78
CA PHE A 232 -9.57 1.96 -8.63
C PHE A 232 -10.01 2.81 -7.44
N MET A 233 -9.38 2.62 -6.28
CA MET A 233 -9.76 3.33 -5.06
C MET A 233 -9.45 4.82 -5.15
N LEU A 234 -8.28 5.18 -5.67
CA LEU A 234 -7.92 6.57 -5.93
C LEU A 234 -8.94 7.27 -6.86
N ASN A 235 -9.37 6.58 -7.92
CA ASN A 235 -10.36 7.12 -8.85
C ASN A 235 -11.76 7.22 -8.22
N LEU A 236 -12.16 6.22 -7.41
CA LEU A 236 -13.42 6.27 -6.65
C LEU A 236 -13.42 7.45 -5.69
N ILE A 237 -12.35 7.64 -4.92
CA ILE A 237 -12.20 8.74 -3.98
C ILE A 237 -12.23 10.07 -4.71
N LYS A 238 -11.48 10.23 -5.83
CA LYS A 238 -11.52 11.44 -6.67
C LYS A 238 -12.96 11.81 -7.06
N ASN A 239 -13.72 10.84 -7.56
CA ASN A 239 -15.09 11.05 -8.04
C ASN A 239 -16.12 11.28 -6.93
N ASN A 240 -15.76 11.04 -5.67
CA ASN A 240 -16.64 11.19 -4.50
C ASN A 240 -16.06 12.13 -3.43
N LYS A 241 -15.05 12.93 -3.77
CA LYS A 241 -14.26 13.72 -2.80
C LYS A 241 -15.09 14.67 -1.94
N THR A 242 -16.17 15.23 -2.49
CA THR A 242 -17.10 16.11 -1.75
C THR A 242 -17.80 15.34 -0.62
N SER A 243 -18.31 14.15 -0.91
CA SER A 243 -18.96 13.27 0.08
C SER A 243 -17.97 12.71 1.11
N LEU A 244 -16.68 12.66 0.76
CA LEU A 244 -15.61 12.18 1.62
C LEU A 244 -14.85 13.30 2.35
N TYR A 245 -15.29 14.56 2.23
CA TYR A 245 -14.65 15.73 2.84
C TYR A 245 -13.15 15.82 2.49
N ILE A 246 -12.82 15.66 1.21
CA ILE A 246 -11.47 15.76 0.67
C ILE A 246 -11.35 17.04 -0.16
N ASP A 247 -10.58 17.98 0.36
CA ASP A 247 -10.24 19.23 -0.33
C ASP A 247 -8.90 19.07 -1.05
N SER A 248 -8.94 18.42 -2.21
CA SER A 248 -7.78 18.32 -3.10
C SER A 248 -8.21 18.56 -4.54
N PRO A 249 -7.45 19.39 -5.29
CA PRO A 249 -7.67 19.60 -6.72
C PRO A 249 -7.57 18.30 -7.53
N ASP A 250 -8.39 18.19 -8.58
CA ASP A 250 -8.40 17.01 -9.46
C ASP A 250 -7.05 16.75 -10.11
N ARG A 251 -6.32 17.81 -10.47
CA ARG A 251 -4.98 17.71 -11.08
C ARG A 251 -3.97 16.92 -10.21
N TRP A 252 -4.10 16.96 -8.88
CA TRP A 252 -3.24 16.19 -7.99
C TRP A 252 -3.61 14.70 -8.02
N PHE A 253 -4.91 14.38 -8.01
CA PHE A 253 -5.36 13.00 -8.23
C PHE A 253 -4.95 12.47 -9.60
N ASP A 254 -5.07 13.26 -10.67
CA ASP A 254 -4.67 12.87 -12.02
C ASP A 254 -3.18 12.52 -12.09
N THR A 255 -2.37 13.27 -11.37
CA THR A 255 -0.94 13.01 -11.23
C THR A 255 -0.66 11.68 -10.52
N THR A 256 -1.35 11.42 -9.42
CA THR A 256 -1.22 10.16 -8.66
C THR A 256 -1.75 8.95 -9.45
N LEU A 257 -2.88 9.11 -10.15
CA LEU A 257 -3.46 8.09 -11.03
C LEU A 257 -2.54 7.76 -12.20
N LEU A 258 -1.91 8.77 -12.82
CA LEU A 258 -0.92 8.57 -13.87
C LEU A 258 0.28 7.77 -13.37
N ALA A 259 0.86 8.14 -12.22
CA ALA A 259 1.97 7.42 -11.63
C ALA A 259 1.61 5.96 -11.27
N THR A 260 0.44 5.75 -10.68
CA THR A 260 -0.12 4.43 -10.34
C THR A 260 -0.32 3.57 -11.59
N SER A 261 -0.91 4.14 -12.65
CA SER A 261 -1.14 3.47 -13.94
C SER A 261 0.18 3.08 -14.61
N LYS A 262 1.16 3.99 -14.63
CA LYS A 262 2.51 3.73 -15.17
C LYS A 262 3.19 2.59 -14.41
N MET A 263 3.17 2.61 -13.08
CA MET A 263 3.77 1.56 -12.26
C MET A 263 3.15 0.19 -12.56
N LEU A 264 1.81 0.10 -12.62
CA LEU A 264 1.09 -1.13 -12.91
C LEU A 264 1.37 -1.67 -14.31
N LYS A 265 1.40 -0.81 -15.33
CA LYS A 265 1.55 -1.21 -16.74
C LYS A 265 2.98 -1.49 -17.15
N GLU A 266 3.95 -0.79 -16.57
CA GLU A 266 5.33 -0.79 -17.08
C GLU A 266 6.36 -1.35 -16.08
N GLN A 267 6.09 -1.27 -14.78
CA GLN A 267 7.10 -1.50 -13.74
C GLN A 267 6.82 -2.72 -12.85
N THR A 268 5.63 -3.32 -12.96
CA THR A 268 5.19 -4.39 -12.04
C THR A 268 5.50 -5.79 -12.56
N LEU A 269 5.13 -6.09 -13.81
CA LEU A 269 5.21 -7.43 -14.38
C LEU A 269 5.59 -7.35 -15.86
N ASP A 270 6.54 -8.15 -16.31
CA ASP A 270 6.72 -8.43 -17.74
C ASP A 270 5.93 -9.70 -18.09
N MET A 271 5.11 -9.64 -19.15
CA MET A 271 4.35 -10.78 -19.67
C MET A 271 4.83 -11.13 -21.07
N ASN A 272 5.07 -12.42 -21.31
CA ASN A 272 5.44 -12.93 -22.63
C ASN A 272 4.56 -14.14 -22.99
N LEU A 273 3.90 -14.05 -24.14
CA LEU A 273 3.09 -15.11 -24.72
C LEU A 273 3.83 -15.71 -25.91
N MET A 274 4.01 -17.03 -25.92
CA MET A 274 4.67 -17.75 -27.00
C MET A 274 3.77 -18.88 -27.49
N LEU A 275 3.69 -19.05 -28.81
CA LEU A 275 3.23 -20.32 -29.38
C LEU A 275 4.31 -21.36 -29.13
N ASP A 276 3.99 -22.38 -28.34
CA ASP A 276 4.91 -23.46 -27.98
C ASP A 276 4.91 -24.55 -29.04
N SER A 277 3.73 -25.02 -29.44
CA SER A 277 3.57 -25.99 -30.53
C SER A 277 2.12 -26.02 -31.06
N THR A 278 1.93 -26.60 -32.23
CA THR A 278 0.62 -27.01 -32.74
C THR A 278 0.62 -28.52 -32.97
N LYS A 279 -0.43 -29.21 -32.54
CA LYS A 279 -0.63 -30.65 -32.76
C LYS A 279 -2.08 -30.90 -33.14
N ASN A 280 -2.29 -31.46 -34.33
CA ASN A 280 -3.62 -31.75 -34.86
C ASN A 280 -4.53 -30.50 -34.81
N ASP A 281 -5.56 -30.55 -33.96
CA ASP A 281 -6.58 -29.53 -33.74
C ASP A 281 -6.28 -28.60 -32.54
N THR A 282 -5.10 -28.73 -31.91
CA THR A 282 -4.76 -28.03 -30.68
C THR A 282 -3.50 -27.18 -30.84
N ALA A 283 -3.56 -25.92 -30.42
CA ALA A 283 -2.40 -25.03 -30.28
C ALA A 283 -2.05 -24.86 -28.80
N TYR A 284 -0.76 -25.03 -28.47
CA TYR A 284 -0.23 -24.87 -27.13
C TYR A 284 0.47 -23.52 -27.02
N TYR A 285 0.07 -22.73 -26.03
CA TYR A 285 0.69 -21.46 -25.74
C TYR A 285 1.34 -21.48 -24.36
N ARG A 286 2.53 -20.88 -24.25
CA ARG A 286 3.22 -20.67 -22.99
C ARG A 286 3.14 -19.21 -22.58
N VAL A 287 2.61 -18.96 -21.40
CA VAL A 287 2.60 -17.64 -20.77
C VAL A 287 3.71 -17.59 -19.73
N LYS A 288 4.69 -16.70 -19.92
CA LYS A 288 5.74 -16.42 -18.95
C LYS A 288 5.46 -15.09 -18.28
N LEU A 289 5.33 -15.11 -16.96
CA LEU A 289 5.16 -13.92 -16.13
C LEU A 289 6.45 -13.71 -15.34
N LYS A 290 7.04 -12.51 -15.44
CA LYS A 290 8.23 -12.13 -14.67
C LYS A 290 7.85 -10.99 -13.73
N ASN A 291 7.79 -11.29 -12.44
CA ASN A 291 7.66 -10.28 -11.40
C ASN A 291 8.90 -9.38 -11.38
N LYS A 292 8.69 -8.07 -11.48
CA LYS A 292 9.74 -7.04 -11.43
C LYS A 292 9.81 -6.35 -10.07
N THR A 293 8.84 -6.63 -9.21
CA THR A 293 8.78 -6.06 -7.87
C THR A 293 9.76 -6.77 -6.95
N GLY A 294 10.22 -6.07 -5.92
CA GLY A 294 11.02 -6.68 -4.85
C GLY A 294 10.15 -7.22 -3.73
N HIS A 295 9.03 -7.86 -4.04
CA HIS A 295 8.14 -8.55 -3.10
C HIS A 295 7.24 -9.49 -3.92
N LYS A 296 6.27 -10.18 -3.33
CA LYS A 296 5.31 -10.98 -4.12
C LYS A 296 4.41 -10.08 -4.96
N PHE A 297 3.82 -10.62 -6.03
CA PHE A 297 2.87 -9.87 -6.85
C PHE A 297 1.55 -10.63 -7.00
N PRO A 298 0.44 -10.16 -6.37
CA PRO A 298 0.31 -8.92 -5.59
C PRO A 298 0.64 -9.04 -4.09
N SER A 299 1.49 -8.17 -3.53
CA SER A 299 1.75 -8.11 -2.08
C SER A 299 0.67 -7.35 -1.28
N GLY A 300 0.74 -7.42 0.05
CA GLY A 300 -0.06 -6.64 1.00
C GLY A 300 -1.35 -7.32 1.42
N TYR A 301 -2.41 -6.52 1.57
CA TYR A 301 -3.71 -6.94 2.07
C TYR A 301 -4.25 -8.22 1.37
N PRO A 302 -4.71 -9.25 2.11
CA PRO A 302 -5.08 -10.58 1.60
C PRO A 302 -6.44 -10.60 0.86
N SER A 303 -6.70 -9.60 0.01
CA SER A 303 -7.78 -9.58 -0.97
C SER A 303 -7.27 -9.26 -2.38
N ARG A 304 -5.97 -9.02 -2.54
CA ARG A 304 -5.37 -8.68 -3.83
C ARG A 304 -5.23 -9.94 -4.68
N ARG A 305 -5.67 -9.83 -5.93
CA ARG A 305 -5.67 -10.92 -6.91
C ARG A 305 -5.07 -10.42 -8.22
N ALA A 306 -4.27 -11.24 -8.87
CA ALA A 306 -3.88 -11.04 -10.27
C ALA A 306 -4.43 -12.20 -11.11
N VAL A 307 -5.12 -11.87 -12.20
CA VAL A 307 -5.82 -12.85 -13.05
C VAL A 307 -5.19 -12.81 -14.44
N VAL A 308 -4.87 -13.97 -14.99
CA VAL A 308 -4.42 -14.07 -16.39
C VAL A 308 -5.64 -14.18 -17.29
N GLN A 309 -5.87 -13.16 -18.11
CA GLN A 309 -6.85 -13.21 -19.19
C GLN A 309 -6.18 -13.68 -20.48
N PHE A 310 -6.67 -14.78 -21.04
CA PHE A 310 -6.19 -15.33 -22.31
C PHE A 310 -7.37 -15.53 -23.25
N VAL A 311 -7.32 -14.91 -24.43
CA VAL A 311 -8.40 -14.98 -25.43
C VAL A 311 -7.80 -15.24 -26.80
N VAL A 312 -8.38 -16.19 -27.53
CA VAL A 312 -8.01 -16.56 -28.89
C VAL A 312 -9.20 -16.23 -29.79
N PHE A 313 -8.94 -15.47 -30.84
CA PHE A 313 -9.92 -15.14 -31.89
C PHE A 313 -9.54 -15.87 -33.18
N ASP A 314 -10.54 -16.18 -34.00
CA ASP A 314 -10.31 -16.58 -35.39
C ASP A 314 -10.13 -15.37 -36.32
N ALA A 315 -10.02 -15.62 -37.63
CA ALA A 315 -9.86 -14.57 -38.63
C ALA A 315 -11.11 -13.68 -38.82
N ALA A 316 -12.28 -14.12 -38.35
CA ALA A 316 -13.54 -13.37 -38.37
C ALA A 316 -13.78 -12.60 -37.06
N ASN A 317 -12.85 -12.65 -36.10
CA ASN A 317 -12.96 -12.16 -34.73
C ASN A 317 -13.94 -12.93 -33.83
N ASP A 318 -14.30 -14.16 -34.19
CA ASP A 318 -15.06 -15.04 -33.30
C ASP A 318 -14.13 -15.65 -32.23
N THR A 319 -14.63 -15.77 -31.00
CA THR A 319 -13.85 -16.29 -29.88
C THR A 319 -13.74 -17.82 -29.95
N LEU A 320 -12.53 -18.34 -30.16
CA LEU A 320 -12.24 -19.78 -30.18
C LEU A 320 -11.98 -20.33 -28.78
N PHE A 321 -11.29 -19.55 -27.95
CA PHE A 321 -10.96 -19.91 -26.57
C PHE A 321 -10.88 -18.65 -25.72
N LYS A 322 -11.33 -18.73 -24.47
CA LYS A 322 -11.13 -17.68 -23.48
C LYS A 322 -10.94 -18.30 -22.10
N SER A 323 -10.15 -17.68 -21.25
CA SER A 323 -10.01 -18.00 -19.83
C SER A 323 -9.65 -16.72 -19.06
N GLY A 324 -10.09 -16.62 -17.79
CA GLY A 324 -9.82 -15.46 -16.95
C GLY A 324 -10.50 -14.17 -17.42
N THR A 325 -11.62 -14.29 -18.15
CA THR A 325 -12.47 -13.14 -18.50
C THR A 325 -13.34 -12.72 -17.31
N PHE A 326 -13.86 -11.49 -17.33
CA PHE A 326 -14.68 -10.95 -16.25
C PHE A 326 -16.15 -10.82 -16.67
N THR A 327 -17.07 -11.00 -15.72
CA THR A 327 -18.48 -10.63 -15.89
C THR A 327 -18.67 -9.11 -15.76
N PRO A 328 -19.84 -8.55 -16.13
CA PRO A 328 -20.14 -7.13 -15.88
C PRO A 328 -20.09 -6.71 -14.41
N GLN A 329 -20.17 -7.66 -13.47
CA GLN A 329 -20.05 -7.45 -12.03
C GLN A 329 -18.60 -7.60 -11.54
N TYR A 330 -17.61 -7.64 -12.43
CA TYR A 330 -16.18 -7.80 -12.13
C TYR A 330 -15.83 -9.12 -11.41
N ARG A 331 -16.66 -10.16 -11.56
CA ARG A 331 -16.32 -11.53 -11.14
C ARG A 331 -15.53 -12.25 -12.22
N VAL A 332 -14.60 -13.11 -11.83
CA VAL A 332 -13.85 -13.92 -12.79
C VAL A 332 -14.75 -15.06 -13.26
N VAL A 333 -14.93 -15.19 -14.57
CA VAL A 333 -15.75 -16.25 -15.16
C VAL A 333 -15.11 -17.60 -14.86
N GLY A 334 -15.92 -18.50 -14.29
CA GLY A 334 -15.48 -19.85 -13.94
C GLY A 334 -14.77 -19.97 -12.59
N GLU A 335 -14.65 -18.89 -11.82
CA GLU A 335 -14.05 -18.97 -10.48
C GLU A 335 -14.92 -19.80 -9.50
N ALA A 336 -14.26 -20.61 -8.69
CA ALA A 336 -14.83 -21.36 -7.60
C ALA A 336 -15.39 -20.43 -6.52
N ASN A 337 -16.35 -20.95 -5.73
CA ASN A 337 -17.00 -20.18 -4.68
C ASN A 337 -16.04 -19.75 -3.55
N GLN A 338 -15.00 -20.54 -3.28
CA GLN A 338 -14.02 -20.26 -2.22
C GLN A 338 -12.74 -19.68 -2.81
N PHE A 339 -11.93 -20.51 -3.47
CA PHE A 339 -10.70 -20.09 -4.13
C PHE A 339 -10.28 -21.08 -5.22
N GLU A 340 -9.42 -20.64 -6.12
CA GLU A 340 -8.85 -21.47 -7.19
C GLU A 340 -7.54 -22.12 -6.80
N ILE A 341 -7.24 -23.31 -7.32
CA ILE A 341 -5.88 -23.86 -7.21
C ILE A 341 -4.93 -23.19 -8.22
N HIS A 342 -3.63 -23.45 -8.12
CA HIS A 342 -2.70 -23.04 -9.17
C HIS A 342 -2.79 -24.01 -10.37
N HIS A 343 -2.98 -23.48 -11.57
CA HIS A 343 -3.01 -24.26 -12.81
C HIS A 343 -1.71 -24.09 -13.60
N ASN A 344 -0.94 -25.17 -13.74
CA ASN A 344 0.21 -25.21 -14.64
C ASN A 344 -0.21 -25.29 -16.12
N ILE A 345 -1.41 -25.82 -16.39
CA ILE A 345 -1.99 -25.97 -17.73
C ILE A 345 -3.48 -25.62 -17.63
N ILE A 346 -3.95 -24.78 -18.56
CA ILE A 346 -5.38 -24.49 -18.75
C ILE A 346 -5.78 -24.95 -20.15
N ASN A 347 -6.69 -25.90 -20.23
CA ASN A 347 -7.24 -26.44 -21.48
C ASN A 347 -8.78 -26.36 -21.55
N GLN A 348 -9.41 -25.64 -20.62
CA GLN A 348 -10.86 -25.44 -20.55
C GLN A 348 -11.18 -23.95 -20.44
N GLN A 349 -12.26 -23.50 -21.08
CA GLN A 349 -12.57 -22.06 -21.18
C GLN A 349 -13.06 -21.43 -19.85
N ASN A 350 -13.55 -22.25 -18.92
CA ASN A 350 -14.09 -21.80 -17.64
C ASN A 350 -13.14 -22.06 -16.47
N VAL A 351 -11.84 -22.25 -16.74
CA VAL A 351 -10.82 -22.43 -15.69
C VAL A 351 -9.89 -21.23 -15.72
N PRO A 352 -9.94 -20.33 -14.72
CA PRO A 352 -9.07 -19.16 -14.66
C PRO A 352 -7.74 -19.46 -13.95
N GLN A 353 -6.67 -18.73 -14.29
CA GLN A 353 -5.46 -18.68 -13.47
C GLN A 353 -5.50 -17.43 -12.58
N ILE A 354 -5.51 -17.65 -11.26
CA ILE A 354 -5.60 -16.59 -10.26
C ILE A 354 -4.44 -16.69 -9.25
N TYR A 355 -3.66 -15.61 -9.18
CA TYR A 355 -2.55 -15.41 -8.25
C TYR A 355 -3.02 -14.61 -7.05
N GLU A 356 -3.04 -15.23 -5.86
CA GLU A 356 -3.63 -14.67 -4.65
C GLU A 356 -3.11 -15.40 -3.39
N MET A 357 -3.26 -14.73 -2.24
CA MET A 357 -3.13 -15.34 -0.92
C MET A 357 -4.54 -15.63 -0.39
N ILE A 358 -4.75 -16.83 0.17
CA ILE A 358 -6.01 -17.25 0.76
C ILE A 358 -5.82 -17.63 2.22
N MET A 359 -6.63 -17.00 3.07
CA MET A 359 -6.67 -17.27 4.50
C MET A 359 -7.67 -18.38 4.82
N GLY A 360 -7.33 -19.18 5.81
CA GLY A 360 -8.20 -20.17 6.43
C GLY A 360 -8.39 -19.86 7.90
N ASP A 361 -9.56 -20.19 8.43
CA ASP A 361 -9.86 -20.07 9.85
C ASP A 361 -9.21 -21.21 10.68
N VAL A 362 -9.54 -21.27 11.96
CA VAL A 362 -9.03 -22.28 12.90
C VAL A 362 -9.43 -23.73 12.54
N ASN A 363 -10.46 -23.92 11.73
CA ASN A 363 -10.90 -25.22 11.23
C ASN A 363 -10.27 -25.57 9.88
N GLY A 364 -9.55 -24.64 9.26
CA GLY A 364 -9.01 -24.77 7.91
C GLY A 364 -10.00 -24.41 6.81
N ASP A 365 -11.14 -23.79 7.15
CA ASP A 365 -12.13 -23.33 6.18
C ASP A 365 -11.77 -21.95 5.63
N PHE A 366 -12.11 -21.69 4.37
CA PHE A 366 -11.90 -20.38 3.72
C PHE A 366 -12.55 -19.25 4.53
N THR A 367 -11.79 -18.18 4.79
CA THR A 367 -12.30 -16.99 5.46
C THR A 367 -11.77 -15.70 4.81
N THR A 368 -12.62 -14.67 4.82
CA THR A 368 -12.23 -13.29 4.52
C THR A 368 -12.22 -12.40 5.77
N VAL A 369 -12.62 -12.93 6.93
CA VAL A 369 -12.59 -12.25 8.23
C VAL A 369 -11.15 -12.28 8.74
N LEU A 370 -10.53 -11.11 8.93
CA LEU A 370 -9.11 -10.99 9.20
C LEU A 370 -8.76 -11.55 10.58
N GLU A 371 -9.58 -11.24 11.59
CA GLU A 371 -9.33 -11.71 12.96
C GLU A 371 -9.46 -13.24 13.10
N ARG A 372 -10.22 -13.89 12.20
CA ARG A 372 -10.37 -15.35 12.17
C ARG A 372 -9.24 -16.06 11.42
N ALA A 373 -8.39 -15.34 10.68
CA ALA A 373 -7.32 -15.95 9.92
C ALA A 373 -6.34 -16.65 10.86
N ALA A 374 -6.13 -17.95 10.66
CA ALA A 374 -5.25 -18.80 11.47
C ALA A 374 -4.31 -19.66 10.61
N ASN A 375 -4.73 -19.99 9.39
CA ASN A 375 -3.98 -20.85 8.47
C ASN A 375 -3.85 -20.21 7.10
N LEU A 376 -2.77 -20.53 6.39
CA LEU A 376 -2.59 -20.15 4.99
C LEU A 376 -3.04 -21.31 4.10
N LEU A 377 -4.17 -21.17 3.41
CA LEU A 377 -4.71 -22.23 2.54
C LEU A 377 -4.02 -22.27 1.18
N LYS A 378 -3.60 -21.09 0.68
CA LYS A 378 -2.91 -20.92 -0.59
C LYS A 378 -2.10 -19.63 -0.57
N ASP A 379 -0.89 -19.68 -1.12
CA ASP A 379 -0.19 -18.50 -1.61
C ASP A 379 0.61 -18.90 -2.85
N ASN A 380 0.12 -18.47 -4.01
CA ASN A 380 0.74 -18.77 -5.31
C ASN A 380 1.22 -17.50 -6.04
N ARG A 381 1.32 -16.37 -5.33
CA ARG A 381 1.66 -15.03 -5.85
C ARG A 381 3.12 -14.85 -6.24
#